data_AF-A0A7X9CS75-F1
#
_entry.id   AF-A0A7X9CS75-F1
#
_cell.length_a   1.000
_cell.length_b   1.000
_cell.length_c   1.000
_cell.angle_alpha   90.00
_cell.angle_beta   90.00
_cell.angle_gamma   90.00
#
_symmetry.space_group_name_H-M   'P 1'
#
loop_
_entity.id
_entity.type
_entity.pdbx_description
1 polymer ?
#
loop_
_entity_poly.entity_id
_entity_poly.type
_entity_poly.pdbx_seq_one_letter_code
_entity_poly.pdbx_strand_id
1 'polypeptide(L)'
;MSNTSNAANNDFSVELNEHSKVKKVIGVVSGKGGVGKSLVTSLLAINMNKKGKRTAILDADITGPSIPKVFGIMEKAYGTQ
;
A
#
# COMPACT_ATOMS: atom_id res chain seq x y z
N MET A 1 29.90 16.93 26.78
CA MET A 1 28.59 16.71 27.43
C MET A 1 27.50 17.35 26.57
N SER A 2 26.81 16.55 25.76
CA SER A 2 25.38 16.67 25.48
C SER A 2 24.96 15.49 24.61
N ASN A 3 24.36 14.49 25.25
CA ASN A 3 23.73 13.33 24.61
C ASN A 3 22.75 13.80 23.54
N THR A 4 23.00 13.46 22.28
CA THR A 4 21.93 13.36 21.29
C THR A 4 21.48 11.91 21.29
N SER A 5 20.34 11.67 21.93
CA SER A 5 19.63 10.39 21.84
C SER A 5 19.38 10.08 20.37
N ASN A 6 20.17 9.17 19.80
CA ASN A 6 19.81 8.44 18.59
C ASN A 6 18.47 7.75 18.89
N ALA A 7 17.36 8.40 18.54
CA ALA A 7 16.11 7.71 18.36
C ALA A 7 16.43 6.61 17.35
N ALA A 8 16.36 5.36 17.79
CA ALA A 8 16.62 4.20 16.94
C ALA A 8 15.69 4.33 15.74
N ASN A 9 16.24 4.81 14.62
CA ASN A 9 15.60 4.73 13.31
C ASN A 9 15.58 3.24 12.99
N ASN A 10 14.58 2.55 13.54
CA ASN A 10 14.24 1.21 13.15
C ASN A 10 13.69 1.35 11.74
N ASP A 11 14.60 1.35 10.77
CA ASP A 11 14.24 1.29 9.38
C ASP A 11 13.65 -0.10 9.14
N PHE A 12 12.32 -0.16 9.10
CA PHE A 12 11.57 -1.36 8.76
C PHE A 12 11.57 -1.60 7.23
N SER A 13 12.46 -0.94 6.49
CA SER A 13 12.62 -1.17 5.06
C SER A 13 13.33 -2.50 4.80
N VAL A 14 12.84 -3.22 3.80
CA VAL A 14 13.46 -4.43 3.27
C VAL A 14 13.96 -4.09 1.87
N GLU A 15 15.10 -4.66 1.48
CA GLU A 15 15.59 -4.52 0.11
C GLU A 15 14.53 -5.02 -0.88
N LEU A 16 14.22 -4.17 -1.87
CA LEU A 16 13.32 -4.53 -2.95
C LEU A 16 14.01 -5.53 -3.88
N ASN A 17 13.23 -6.37 -4.57
CA ASN A 17 13.82 -7.22 -5.61
C ASN A 17 14.52 -6.38 -6.68
N GLU A 18 15.52 -6.96 -7.36
CA GLU A 18 16.36 -6.28 -8.34
C GLU A 18 15.58 -5.61 -9.48
N HIS A 19 14.36 -6.12 -9.77
CA HIS A 19 13.49 -5.62 -10.84
C HIS A 19 12.42 -4.63 -10.35
N SER A 20 12.41 -4.28 -9.07
CA SER A 20 11.38 -3.43 -8.46
C SER A 20 11.94 -2.07 -8.08
N LYS A 21 11.21 -1.02 -8.46
CA LYS A 21 11.54 0.36 -8.11
C LYS A 21 10.35 1.04 -7.45
N VAL A 22 10.30 0.96 -6.12
CA VAL A 22 9.25 1.59 -5.29
C VAL A 22 9.87 2.72 -4.48
N LYS A 23 9.36 3.94 -4.66
CA LYS A 23 9.90 5.13 -3.96
C LYS A 23 9.35 5.29 -2.55
N LYS A 24 8.11 4.84 -2.32
CA LYS A 24 7.40 4.98 -1.05
C LYS A 24 6.46 3.80 -0.86
N VAL A 25 6.48 3.21 0.33
CA VAL A 25 5.52 2.19 0.76
C VAL A 25 4.64 2.82 1.82
N ILE A 26 3.32 2.67 1.69
CA ILE A 26 2.34 3.19 2.64
C ILE A 26 1.56 1.99 3.18
N GLY A 27 1.74 1.69 4.47
CA GLY A 27 0.94 0.69 5.16
C GLY A 27 -0.41 1.26 5.56
N VAL A 28 -1.49 0.66 5.08
CA VAL A 28 -2.85 0.96 5.55
C VAL A 28 -3.28 -0.20 6.43
N VAL A 29 -3.59 0.06 7.70
CA VAL A 29 -3.95 -0.96 8.70
C VAL A 29 -5.21 -0.57 9.47
N SER A 30 -5.93 -1.56 10.01
CA SER A 30 -7.15 -1.36 10.78
C SER A 30 -7.24 -2.34 11.95
N GLY A 31 -7.57 -1.87 13.15
CA GLY A 31 -7.72 -2.73 14.33
C GLY A 31 -8.99 -3.57 14.37
N LYS A 32 -9.97 -3.32 13.48
CA LYS A 32 -11.25 -4.04 13.40
C LYS A 32 -11.69 -4.21 11.94
N GLY A 33 -12.47 -5.25 11.65
CA GLY A 33 -13.09 -5.44 10.33
C GLY A 33 -14.17 -4.39 10.04
N GLY A 34 -14.39 -4.08 8.76
CA GLY A 34 -15.49 -3.19 8.33
C GLY A 34 -15.25 -1.68 8.45
N VAL A 35 -14.09 -1.22 8.93
CA VAL A 35 -13.79 0.22 9.08
C VAL A 35 -13.52 0.97 7.77
N GLY A 36 -13.58 0.29 6.62
CA GLY A 36 -13.36 0.91 5.31
C GLY A 36 -11.89 0.99 4.87
N LYS A 37 -11.00 0.15 5.40
CA LYS A 37 -9.57 0.12 5.02
C LYS A 37 -9.34 0.02 3.51
N SER A 38 -10.05 -0.90 2.83
CA SER A 38 -9.92 -1.12 1.39
C SER A 38 -10.46 0.06 0.58
N LEU A 39 -11.50 0.75 1.08
CA LEU A 39 -12.01 1.99 0.49
C LEU A 39 -10.96 3.11 0.55
N VAL A 40 -10.37 3.34 1.73
CA VAL A 40 -9.32 4.35 1.91
C VAL A 40 -8.11 4.05 1.03
N THR A 41 -7.69 2.78 0.98
CA THR A 41 -6.57 2.33 0.13
C THR A 41 -6.84 2.60 -1.34
N SER A 42 -8.05 2.29 -1.82
CA SER A 42 -8.45 2.52 -3.21
C SER A 42 -8.49 4.01 -3.56
N LEU A 43 -9.09 4.83 -2.70
CA LEU A 43 -9.16 6.29 -2.88
C LEU A 43 -7.76 6.93 -2.86
N LEU A 44 -6.87 6.44 -1.99
CA LEU A 44 -5.49 6.90 -1.95
C LEU A 44 -4.78 6.60 -3.28
N ALA A 45 -4.90 5.37 -3.78
CA ALA A 45 -4.30 4.98 -5.04
C ALA A 45 -4.83 5.78 -6.24
N ILE A 46 -6.15 5.97 -6.32
CA ILE A 46 -6.79 6.79 -7.37
C ILE A 46 -6.25 8.21 -7.32
N ASN A 47 -6.18 8.84 -6.14
CA ASN A 47 -5.69 10.21 -6.01
C ASN A 47 -4.20 10.33 -6.34
N MET A 48 -3.38 9.35 -5.99
CA MET A 48 -1.96 9.34 -6.34
C MET A 48 -1.76 9.16 -7.85
N ASN A 49 -2.56 8.29 -8.47
CA ASN A 49 -2.57 8.11 -9.91
C ASN A 49 -2.98 9.41 -10.64
N LYS A 50 -4.05 10.07 -10.18
CA LYS A 50 -4.48 11.40 -10.69
C LYS A 50 -3.40 12.48 -10.57
N LYS A 51 -2.51 12.38 -9.57
CA LYS A 51 -1.34 13.26 -9.40
C LYS A 51 -0.13 12.84 -10.24
N GLY A 52 -0.30 11.95 -11.22
CA GLY A 52 0.75 11.45 -12.10
C GLY A 52 1.74 10.50 -11.43
N LYS A 53 1.38 9.87 -10.31
CA LYS A 53 2.24 8.89 -9.63
C LYS A 53 1.89 7.48 -10.06
N ARG A 54 2.91 6.69 -10.42
CA ARG A 54 2.76 5.24 -10.60
C ARG A 54 2.48 4.62 -9.23
N THR A 55 1.30 4.02 -9.09
CA THR A 55 0.81 3.48 -7.84
C THR A 55 0.39 2.04 -8.07
N ALA A 56 0.75 1.16 -7.15
CA ALA A 56 0.28 -0.22 -7.09
C ALA A 56 -0.34 -0.45 -5.71
N ILE A 57 -1.31 -1.36 -5.63
CA ILE A 57 -1.89 -1.81 -4.37
C ILE A 57 -1.50 -3.27 -4.19
N LEU A 58 -0.94 -3.59 -3.03
CA LEU A 58 -0.78 -4.97 -2.57
C LEU A 58 -1.86 -5.22 -1.53
N ASP A 59 -2.85 -6.03 -1.88
CA ASP A 59 -3.94 -6.39 -0.97
C ASP A 59 -3.56 -7.65 -0.19
N ALA A 60 -3.49 -7.53 1.12
CA ALA A 60 -3.30 -8.65 2.05
C ALA A 60 -4.56 -8.89 2.91
N ASP A 61 -5.68 -8.22 2.61
CA ASP A 61 -6.94 -8.44 3.32
C ASP A 61 -7.57 -9.78 2.93
N ILE A 62 -7.64 -10.70 3.90
CA ILE A 62 -8.21 -12.04 3.73
C ILE A 62 -9.74 -12.04 3.91
N THR A 63 -10.31 -11.08 4.66
CA THR A 63 -11.67 -11.20 5.23
C THR A 63 -12.65 -10.06 4.87
N GLY A 64 -12.58 -9.47 3.68
CA GLY A 64 -13.52 -8.41 3.26
C GLY A 64 -13.72 -8.30 1.74
N PRO A 65 -14.69 -7.49 1.26
CA PRO A 65 -14.80 -7.19 -0.17
C PRO A 65 -13.49 -6.55 -0.65
N SER A 66 -12.80 -7.28 -1.53
CA SER A 66 -11.41 -7.04 -1.89
C SER A 66 -11.24 -5.76 -2.72
N ILE A 67 -10.03 -5.18 -2.69
CA ILE A 67 -9.65 -4.03 -3.52
C ILE A 67 -10.14 -4.16 -4.98
N PRO A 68 -9.99 -5.32 -5.67
CA PRO A 68 -10.50 -5.53 -7.02
C PRO A 68 -11.98 -5.14 -7.21
N LYS A 69 -12.84 -5.43 -6.23
CA LYS A 69 -14.27 -5.12 -6.29
C LYS A 69 -14.53 -3.61 -6.32
N VAL A 70 -13.73 -2.80 -5.61
CA VAL A 70 -13.84 -1.33 -5.62
C VAL A 70 -13.47 -0.77 -7.00
N PHE A 71 -12.54 -1.41 -7.70
CA PHE A 71 -12.15 -1.04 -9.06
C PHE A 71 -13.05 -1.63 -10.14
N GLY A 72 -14.13 -2.33 -9.78
CA GLY A 72 -15.03 -2.98 -10.74
C GLY A 72 -14.40 -4.19 -11.44
N ILE A 73 -13.28 -4.70 -10.94
CA ILE A 73 -12.58 -5.86 -11.49
C ILE A 73 -13.25 -7.11 -10.92
N MET A 74 -14.05 -7.77 -11.76
CA MET A 74 -14.75 -9.02 -11.41
C MET A 74 -14.01 -10.28 -11.91
N GLU A 75 -13.00 -10.09 -12.76
CA GLU A 75 -12.19 -11.17 -13.33
C GLU A 75 -10.78 -11.19 -12.73
N LYS A 76 -10.05 -12.29 -12.90
CA LYS A 76 -8.64 -12.33 -12.49
C LYS A 76 -7.85 -11.34 -13.34
N ALA A 77 -7.23 -10.36 -12.69
CA ALA A 77 -6.29 -9.47 -13.35
C ALA A 77 -5.01 -10.27 -13.70
N TYR A 78 -4.60 -10.22 -14.96
CA TYR A 78 -3.33 -10.76 -15.42
C TYR A 78 -2.31 -9.65 -15.56
N GLY A 79 -1.05 -9.93 -15.23
CA GLY A 79 0.04 -9.01 -15.51
C GLY A 79 0.21 -8.85 -17.01
N THR A 80 -0.01 -7.65 -17.53
CA THR A 80 0.47 -7.28 -18.87
C THR A 80 1.96 -6.93 -18.75
N GLN A 81 2.78 -7.49 -19.65
CA GLN A 81 4.23 -7.23 -19.73
C GLN A 81 4.54 -5.73 -19.74
#